data_AF-A0A1Y1YY14-F1
#
_entry.id   AF-A0A1Y1YY14-F1
#
_cell.length_a   1.000
_cell.length_b   1.000
_cell.length_c   1.000
_cell.angle_alpha   90.00
_cell.angle_beta   90.00
_cell.angle_gamma   90.00
#
_symmetry.space_group_name_H-M   'P 1'
#
loop_
_entity.id
_entity.type
_entity.pdbx_description
1 polymer ?
#
loop_
_entity_poly.entity_id
_entity_poly.type
_entity_poly.pdbx_seq_one_letter_code
_entity_poly.pdbx_strand_id
1 'polypeptide(L)'
;MIRSPGSRYHSPNTRILLITPPPLDEPAWEKTCLSKGKTLDRNAETTYSYAIGCVEVAEELNIPVVNLWRLVDDSIVEEERELCEFLVDGLHLSALGNAVLAKGILAKINAVWPEIYPENMEMILPWWGDVDPSDPAKSLIFPDH
;
A
#
# COMPACT_ATOMS: atom_id res chain seq x y z
N MET A 1 -16.73 13.12 -4.92
CA MET A 1 -15.76 12.33 -4.12
C MET A 1 -16.42 11.03 -3.69
N ILE A 2 -15.71 9.91 -3.62
CA ILE A 2 -16.27 8.56 -3.37
C ILE A 2 -17.11 8.48 -2.08
N ARG A 3 -16.84 9.32 -1.07
CA ARG A 3 -17.59 9.35 0.19
C ARG A 3 -18.73 10.39 0.25
N SER A 4 -18.91 11.20 -0.79
CA SER A 4 -19.95 12.24 -0.82
C SER A 4 -21.25 11.66 -1.41
N PRO A 5 -22.38 11.67 -0.68
CA PRO A 5 -23.64 11.11 -1.18
C PRO A 5 -24.16 11.73 -2.48
N GLY A 6 -23.77 12.97 -2.79
CA GLY A 6 -24.13 13.67 -4.03
C GLY A 6 -23.19 13.39 -5.21
N SER A 7 -22.17 12.55 -5.03
CA SER A 7 -21.18 12.23 -6.07
C SER A 7 -21.68 11.09 -6.96
N ARG A 8 -21.55 11.22 -8.28
CA ARG A 8 -21.79 10.12 -9.24
C ARG A 8 -20.89 8.89 -9.03
N TYR A 9 -19.83 9.04 -8.22
CA TYR A 9 -18.90 7.98 -7.83
C TYR A 9 -19.05 7.57 -6.36
N HIS A 10 -20.15 7.94 -5.71
CA HIS A 10 -20.39 7.59 -4.32
C HIS A 10 -20.41 6.07 -4.17
N SER A 11 -19.54 5.54 -3.32
CA SER A 11 -19.50 4.13 -2.96
C SER A 11 -19.38 4.02 -1.45
N PRO A 12 -20.47 3.68 -0.74
CA PRO A 12 -20.45 3.60 0.72
C PRO A 12 -19.54 2.46 1.22
N ASN A 13 -19.28 1.45 0.37
CA ASN A 13 -18.48 0.28 0.70
C ASN A 13 -16.99 0.47 0.38
N THR A 14 -16.61 1.54 -0.33
CA THR A 14 -15.21 1.78 -0.68
C THR A 14 -14.48 2.43 0.49
N ARG A 15 -13.49 1.69 1.02
CA ARG A 15 -12.54 2.17 2.01
C ARG A 15 -11.39 2.91 1.30
N ILE A 16 -10.92 4.00 1.89
CA ILE A 16 -9.82 4.80 1.36
C ILE A 16 -8.66 4.70 2.35
N LEU A 17 -7.49 4.33 1.85
CA LEU A 17 -6.23 4.28 2.58
C LEU A 17 -5.22 5.15 1.83
N LEU A 18 -4.59 6.09 2.53
CA LEU A 18 -3.48 6.87 1.96
C LEU A 18 -2.14 6.19 2.27
N ILE A 19 -1.17 6.35 1.37
CA ILE A 19 0.18 5.83 1.52
C ILE A 19 1.12 6.98 1.16
N THR A 20 2.02 7.34 2.09
CA THR A 20 3.02 8.36 1.81
C THR A 20 4.07 7.82 0.82
N PRO A 21 4.72 8.67 0.00
CA PRO A 21 5.89 8.24 -0.74
C PRO A 21 7.00 7.73 0.23
N PRO A 22 7.79 6.71 -0.16
CA PRO A 22 8.97 6.29 0.60
C PRO A 22 10.10 7.35 0.49
N PRO A 23 11.19 7.21 1.27
CA PRO A 23 12.38 8.02 1.08
C PRO A 23 12.99 7.75 -0.31
N LEU A 24 13.61 8.77 -0.90
CA LEU A 24 14.29 8.72 -2.19
C LEU A 24 15.80 8.66 -1.97
N ASP A 25 16.49 7.67 -2.54
CA ASP A 25 17.95 7.69 -2.66
C ASP A 25 18.33 8.50 -3.91
N GLU A 26 18.48 9.80 -3.70
CA GLU A 26 18.73 10.76 -4.78
C GLU A 26 20.04 10.48 -5.55
N PRO A 27 21.19 10.15 -4.92
CA PRO A 27 22.39 9.74 -5.64
C PRO A 27 22.22 8.48 -6.51
N ALA A 28 21.48 7.47 -6.02
CA ALA A 28 21.19 6.28 -6.82
C ALA A 28 20.25 6.61 -8.00
N TRP A 29 19.22 7.43 -7.75
CA TRP A 29 18.27 7.84 -8.78
C TRP A 29 18.93 8.71 -9.86
N GLU A 30 19.86 9.59 -9.50
CA GLU A 30 20.62 10.40 -10.45
C GLU A 30 21.40 9.51 -11.43
N LYS A 31 22.09 8.48 -10.94
CA LYS A 31 22.80 7.50 -11.79
C LYS A 31 21.83 6.82 -12.76
N THR A 32 20.64 6.44 -12.28
CA THR A 32 19.58 5.86 -13.10
C THR A 32 19.10 6.82 -14.19
N CYS A 33 18.87 8.10 -13.87
CA CYS A 33 18.52 9.12 -14.86
C CYS A 33 19.61 9.29 -15.92
N LEU A 34 20.87 9.42 -15.50
CA LEU A 34 22.01 9.61 -16.41
C LEU A 34 22.17 8.44 -17.38
N SER A 35 21.99 7.20 -16.91
CA SER A 35 22.01 6.00 -17.78
C SER A 35 20.93 6.00 -18.87
N LYS A 36 19.86 6.77 -18.67
CA LYS A 36 18.74 6.94 -19.61
C LYS A 36 18.85 8.24 -20.42
N GLY A 37 19.98 8.94 -20.34
CA GLY A 37 20.19 10.22 -21.02
C GLY A 37 19.34 11.36 -20.47
N LYS A 38 18.93 11.28 -19.19
CA LYS A 38 18.11 12.27 -18.50
C LYS A 38 18.90 12.91 -17.35
N THR A 39 18.48 14.10 -16.93
CA THR A 39 18.96 14.74 -15.70
C THR A 39 18.11 14.30 -14.51
N LEU A 40 18.59 14.56 -13.29
CA LEU A 40 17.81 14.34 -12.07
C LEU A 40 16.47 15.11 -12.13
N ASP A 41 15.38 14.41 -11.85
CA ASP A 41 14.00 14.92 -11.99
C ASP A 41 13.16 14.80 -10.70
N ARG A 42 13.75 14.28 -9.62
CA ARG A 42 13.13 14.09 -8.30
C ARG A 42 14.15 14.45 -7.22
N ASN A 43 13.67 15.00 -6.11
CA ASN A 43 14.49 15.43 -5.00
C ASN A 43 13.94 14.84 -3.67
N ALA A 44 14.83 14.41 -2.78
CA ALA A 44 14.48 13.82 -1.49
C ALA A 44 13.71 14.78 -0.56
N GLU A 45 14.11 16.04 -0.46
CA GLU A 45 13.44 17.08 0.34
C GLU A 45 12.02 17.35 -0.17
N THR A 46 11.86 17.44 -1.49
CA THR A 46 10.52 17.58 -2.09
C THR A 46 9.67 16.34 -1.83
N THR A 47 10.25 15.14 -1.95
CA THR A 47 9.52 13.90 -1.65
C THR A 47 9.07 13.85 -0.19
N TYR A 48 9.91 14.32 0.74
CA TYR A 48 9.58 14.43 2.16
C TYR A 48 8.41 15.38 2.42
N SER A 49 8.39 16.56 1.80
CA SER A 49 7.29 17.51 1.98
C SER A 49 5.94 16.94 1.52
N TYR A 50 5.95 16.13 0.44
CA TYR A 50 4.75 15.40 0.01
C TYR A 50 4.39 14.26 0.97
N ALA A 51 5.35 13.59 1.60
CA ALA A 51 5.08 12.60 2.65
C ALA A 51 4.37 13.24 3.85
N ILE A 52 4.84 14.39 4.31
CA ILE A 52 4.21 15.16 5.39
C ILE A 52 2.81 15.62 4.98
N GLY A 53 2.68 16.28 3.82
CA GLY A 53 1.37 16.74 3.34
C GLY A 53 0.35 15.61 3.16
N CYS A 54 0.79 14.40 2.78
CA CYS A 54 -0.09 13.24 2.71
C CYS A 54 -0.60 12.81 4.10
N VAL A 55 0.22 12.91 5.15
CA VAL A 55 -0.21 12.63 6.53
C VAL A 55 -1.18 13.70 7.01
N GLU A 56 -0.87 14.98 6.79
CA GLU A 56 -1.73 16.10 7.18
C GLU A 56 -3.13 16.01 6.54
N VAL A 57 -3.20 15.71 5.23
CA VAL A 57 -4.47 15.49 4.54
C VAL A 57 -5.22 14.28 5.09
N ALA A 58 -4.51 13.21 5.45
CA ALA A 58 -5.12 12.03 6.06
C ALA A 58 -5.77 12.38 7.40
N GLU A 59 -5.08 13.17 8.23
CA GLU A 59 -5.58 13.65 9.51
C GLU A 59 -6.78 14.59 9.35
N GLU A 60 -6.68 15.59 8.46
CA GLU A 60 -7.76 16.55 8.18
C GLU A 60 -9.05 15.85 7.72
N LEU A 61 -8.91 14.83 6.87
CA LEU A 61 -10.05 14.10 6.30
C LEU A 61 -10.48 12.89 7.13
N ASN A 62 -9.81 12.61 8.25
CA ASN A 62 -10.00 11.41 9.06
C ASN A 62 -9.96 10.12 8.20
N ILE A 63 -8.92 10.01 7.37
CA ILE A 63 -8.63 8.88 6.49
C ILE A 63 -7.40 8.15 7.07
N PRO A 64 -7.42 6.81 7.18
CA PRO A 64 -6.23 6.06 7.57
C PRO A 64 -5.05 6.29 6.61
N VAL A 65 -3.84 6.36 7.17
CA VAL A 65 -2.59 6.50 6.40
C VAL A 65 -1.56 5.46 6.83
N VAL A 66 -0.85 4.91 5.84
CA VAL A 66 0.42 4.20 6.01
C VAL A 66 1.54 5.19 5.72
N ASN A 67 2.26 5.57 6.76
CA ASN A 67 3.44 6.43 6.61
C ASN A 67 4.64 5.57 6.22
N LEU A 68 4.75 5.24 4.93
CA LEU A 68 5.83 4.41 4.40
C LEU A 68 7.20 5.02 4.62
N TRP A 69 7.32 6.35 4.55
CA TRP A 69 8.54 7.06 4.92
C TRP A 69 9.05 6.63 6.29
N ARG A 70 8.21 6.75 7.32
CA ARG A 70 8.58 6.35 8.69
C ARG A 70 8.84 4.86 8.81
N LEU A 71 8.06 4.02 8.15
CA LEU A 71 8.30 2.57 8.20
C LEU A 71 9.68 2.19 7.65
N VAL A 72 10.16 2.88 6.61
CA VAL A 72 11.52 2.66 6.07
C VAL A 72 12.58 3.23 7.03
N ASP A 73 12.40 4.45 7.54
CA ASP A 73 13.32 5.07 8.50
C ASP A 73 13.45 4.23 9.79
N ASP A 74 12.34 3.74 10.32
CA ASP A 74 12.29 2.88 11.50
C ASP A 74 13.04 1.57 11.21
N SER A 75 12.81 0.91 10.06
CA SER A 75 13.57 -0.29 9.67
C SER A 75 15.07 -0.03 9.47
N ILE A 76 15.48 1.14 8.97
CA ILE A 76 16.89 1.52 8.86
C ILE A 76 17.54 1.55 10.26
N VAL A 77 16.86 2.17 11.23
CA VAL A 77 17.38 2.34 12.59
C VAL A 77 17.30 1.04 13.41
N GLU A 78 16.15 0.36 13.39
CA GLU A 78 15.88 -0.80 14.24
C GLU A 78 16.54 -2.09 13.73
N GLU A 79 16.71 -2.22 12.41
CA GLU A 79 17.29 -3.41 11.78
C GLU A 79 18.70 -3.18 11.22
N GLU A 80 19.32 -2.02 11.49
CA GLU A 80 20.66 -1.62 11.01
C GLU A 80 20.81 -1.79 9.48
N ARG A 81 19.84 -1.27 8.72
CA ARG A 81 19.76 -1.39 7.26
C ARG A 81 20.13 -0.10 6.56
N GLU A 82 20.47 -0.20 5.29
CA GLU A 82 20.73 0.96 4.44
C GLU A 82 19.54 1.26 3.53
N LEU A 83 19.29 2.54 3.23
CA LEU A 83 18.17 2.96 2.36
C LEU A 83 18.19 2.25 1.00
N CYS A 84 19.39 2.04 0.43
CA CYS A 84 19.56 1.40 -0.86
C CYS A 84 19.09 -0.07 -0.89
N GLU A 85 18.90 -0.72 0.27
CA GLU A 85 18.34 -2.08 0.34
C GLU A 85 16.83 -2.10 0.13
N PHE A 86 16.14 -0.99 0.41
CA PHE A 86 14.69 -0.85 0.23
C PHE A 86 14.31 -0.42 -1.19
N LEU A 87 15.29 -0.04 -2.03
CA LEU A 87 15.09 0.51 -3.36
C LEU A 87 15.91 -0.27 -4.41
N VAL A 88 15.41 -0.35 -5.65
CA VAL A 88 16.12 -1.02 -6.75
C VAL A 88 17.08 -0.07 -7.44
N ASP A 89 16.60 1.14 -7.73
CA ASP A 89 17.26 2.11 -8.61
C ASP A 89 17.33 3.52 -8.01
N GLY A 90 17.07 3.62 -6.70
CA GLY A 90 16.91 4.85 -5.94
C GLY A 90 15.48 5.40 -5.90
N LEU A 91 14.52 4.79 -6.60
CA LEU A 91 13.12 5.20 -6.61
C LEU A 91 12.13 4.04 -6.39
N HIS A 92 12.26 2.95 -7.15
CA HIS A 92 11.32 1.83 -7.08
C HIS A 92 11.64 0.93 -5.90
N LEU A 93 10.62 0.49 -5.15
CA LEU A 93 10.80 -0.41 -4.02
C LEU A 93 11.43 -1.74 -4.45
N SER A 94 12.41 -2.20 -3.68
CA SER A 94 12.97 -3.55 -3.77
C SER A 94 11.98 -4.59 -3.21
N ALA A 95 12.37 -5.87 -3.20
CA ALA A 95 11.59 -6.91 -2.52
C ALA A 95 11.42 -6.59 -1.02
N LEU A 96 12.47 -6.06 -0.38
CA LEU A 96 12.43 -5.64 1.02
C LEU A 96 11.50 -4.44 1.22
N GLY A 97 11.64 -3.40 0.38
CA GLY A 97 10.76 -2.22 0.45
C GLY A 97 9.28 -2.56 0.26
N ASN A 98 8.97 -3.47 -0.68
CA ASN A 98 7.61 -3.97 -0.87
C ASN A 98 7.10 -4.78 0.34
N ALA A 99 7.96 -5.57 0.99
CA ALA A 99 7.60 -6.34 2.18
C ALA A 99 7.23 -5.41 3.36
N VAL A 100 8.02 -4.34 3.58
CA VAL A 100 7.71 -3.32 4.60
C VAL A 100 6.37 -2.64 4.31
N LEU A 101 6.13 -2.23 3.06
CA LEU A 101 4.86 -1.64 2.66
C LEU A 101 3.68 -2.60 2.87
N ALA A 102 3.81 -3.85 2.42
CA ALA A 102 2.76 -4.87 2.56
C ALA A 102 2.40 -5.12 4.03
N LYS A 103 3.40 -5.24 4.92
CA LYS A 103 3.22 -5.36 6.37
C LYS A 103 2.48 -4.14 6.93
N GLY A 104 2.89 -2.93 6.53
CA GLY A 104 2.25 -1.68 6.95
C GLY A 104 0.78 -1.57 6.52
N ILE A 105 0.47 -1.95 5.28
CA ILE A 105 -0.91 -1.99 4.76
C ILE A 105 -1.75 -3.00 5.54
N LEU A 106 -1.28 -4.24 5.69
CA LEU A 106 -2.01 -5.29 6.40
C LEU A 106 -2.25 -4.93 7.87
N ALA A 107 -1.25 -4.37 8.55
CA ALA A 107 -1.40 -3.89 9.92
C ALA A 107 -2.45 -2.78 10.02
N LYS A 108 -2.48 -1.85 9.06
CA LYS A 108 -3.48 -0.77 9.03
C LYS A 108 -4.88 -1.31 8.74
N ILE A 109 -5.02 -2.25 7.81
CA ILE A 109 -6.28 -2.93 7.51
C ILE A 109 -6.79 -3.65 8.76
N ASN A 110 -5.96 -4.47 9.41
CA ASN A 110 -6.37 -5.20 10.61
C ASN A 110 -6.85 -4.26 11.73
N ALA A 111 -6.19 -3.11 11.89
CA ALA A 111 -6.53 -2.15 12.93
C ALA A 111 -7.83 -1.35 12.66
N VAL A 112 -8.13 -1.04 11.39
CA VAL A 112 -9.23 -0.13 11.03
C VAL A 112 -10.43 -0.85 10.42
N TRP A 113 -10.18 -1.91 9.66
CA TRP A 113 -11.17 -2.70 8.93
C TRP A 113 -10.89 -4.20 9.08
N PRO A 114 -10.93 -4.74 10.32
CA PRO A 114 -10.62 -6.14 10.58
C PRO A 114 -11.48 -7.10 9.75
N GLU A 115 -12.70 -6.72 9.35
CA GLU A 115 -13.60 -7.49 8.52
C GLU A 115 -13.10 -7.75 7.08
N ILE A 116 -12.11 -6.99 6.61
CA ILE A 116 -11.42 -7.24 5.32
C ILE A 116 -9.93 -7.57 5.49
N TYR A 117 -9.52 -7.91 6.72
CA TYR A 117 -8.23 -8.55 6.91
C TYR A 117 -8.31 -9.97 6.32
N PRO A 118 -7.30 -10.44 5.54
CA PRO A 118 -7.44 -11.66 4.74
C PRO A 118 -7.91 -12.89 5.51
N GLU A 119 -7.45 -13.06 6.74
CA GLU A 119 -7.77 -14.17 7.62
C GLU A 119 -9.18 -14.12 8.22
N ASN A 120 -9.82 -12.94 8.18
CA ASN A 120 -11.20 -12.73 8.62
C ASN A 120 -12.19 -12.70 7.45
N MET A 121 -11.70 -12.68 6.20
CA MET A 121 -12.56 -12.71 5.02
C MET A 121 -13.08 -14.12 4.76
N GLU A 122 -14.37 -14.22 4.49
CA GLU A 122 -14.97 -15.47 4.03
C GLU A 122 -14.50 -15.78 2.60
N MET A 123 -14.21 -17.05 2.35
CA MET A 123 -13.97 -17.52 0.99
C MET A 123 -15.27 -17.38 0.19
N ILE A 124 -15.19 -16.74 -0.99
CA ILE A 124 -16.35 -16.53 -1.88
C ILE A 124 -16.98 -17.87 -2.30
N LEU A 125 -16.15 -18.90 -2.40
CA LEU A 125 -16.53 -20.26 -2.77
C LEU A 125 -15.91 -21.24 -1.77
N PRO A 126 -16.50 -22.44 -1.61
CA PRO A 126 -15.93 -23.46 -0.73
C PRO A 126 -14.52 -23.88 -1.18
N TRP A 127 -13.77 -24.46 -0.25
CA TRP A 127 -12.54 -25.15 -0.58
C TRP A 127 -12.80 -26.28 -1.58
N TRP A 128 -11.87 -26.51 -2.51
CA TRP A 128 -12.10 -27.50 -3.59
C TRP A 128 -12.36 -28.92 -3.06
N GLY A 129 -11.85 -29.26 -1.87
CA GLY A 129 -12.08 -30.54 -1.23
C GLY A 129 -13.51 -30.72 -0.68
N ASP A 130 -14.25 -29.63 -0.51
CA ASP A 130 -15.63 -29.62 0.00
C ASP A 130 -16.68 -29.54 -1.14
N VAL A 131 -16.23 -29.50 -2.39
CA VAL A 131 -17.10 -29.50 -3.57
C VAL A 131 -17.59 -30.93 -3.83
N ASP A 132 -18.90 -31.12 -3.96
CA ASP A 132 -19.48 -32.42 -4.34
C ASP A 132 -19.10 -32.72 -5.79
N PRO A 133 -18.27 -33.75 -6.06
CA PRO A 133 -17.85 -34.05 -7.43
C PRO A 133 -18.99 -34.62 -8.29
N SER A 134 -20.07 -35.11 -7.66
CA SER A 134 -21.24 -35.62 -8.37
C SER A 134 -22.24 -34.52 -8.75
N ASP A 135 -22.21 -33.38 -8.04
CA ASP A 135 -23.04 -32.21 -8.33
C ASP A 135 -22.35 -30.88 -7.94
N PRO A 136 -21.30 -30.45 -8.67
CA PRO A 136 -20.51 -29.28 -8.30
C PRO A 136 -21.32 -27.97 -8.29
N ALA A 137 -22.38 -27.89 -9.09
CA ALA A 137 -23.22 -26.70 -9.18
C ALA A 137 -23.93 -26.37 -7.86
N LYS A 138 -24.24 -27.39 -7.04
CA LYS A 138 -24.80 -27.17 -5.69
C LYS A 138 -23.79 -26.61 -4.70
N SER A 139 -22.51 -26.91 -4.87
CA SER A 139 -21.45 -26.41 -4.00
C SER A 139 -20.95 -25.02 -4.42
N LEU A 140 -21.09 -24.65 -5.69
CA LEU A 140 -20.57 -23.39 -6.25
C LEU A 140 -21.64 -22.28 -6.29
N ILE A 141 -22.13 -21.87 -5.11
CA ILE A 141 -23.10 -20.77 -4.98
C ILE A 141 -22.32 -19.46 -4.82
N PHE A 142 -22.52 -18.54 -5.76
CA PHE A 142 -21.92 -17.21 -5.72
C PHE A 142 -22.81 -16.25 -4.91
N PRO A 143 -22.24 -15.37 -4.08
CA PRO A 143 -23.02 -14.35 -3.38
C PRO A 143 -23.61 -13.32 -4.35
N ASP A 144 -24.81 -12.82 -4.04
CA ASP A 144 -25.41 -11.70 -4.76
C ASP A 144 -24.59 -10.42 -4.45
N HIS A 145 -24.06 -9.77 -5.49
CA HIS A 145 -23.24 -8.55 -5.38
C HIS A 145 -24.07 -7.26 -5.41
#